data_AF-A0ABD3ZCI1-F1
#
_entry.id   AF-A0ABD3ZCI1-F1
#
_cell.length_a   1.000
_cell.length_b   1.000
_cell.length_c   1.000
_cell.angle_alpha   90.00
_cell.angle_beta   90.00
_cell.angle_gamma   90.00
#
_symmetry.space_group_name_H-M   'P 1'
#
loop_
_entity.id
_entity.type
_entity.pdbx_description
1 polymer ?
#
loop_
_entity_poly.entity_id
_entity_poly.type
_entity_poly.pdbx_seq_one_letter_code
_entity_poly.pdbx_strand_id
1 'polypeptide(L)'
;MLMLMLMLTGVRTIELRAAEWKEFNLDNALWEIPKEHIKKRRPHLVPLSKQAIDILKKLKVISGNYTLVFPGRNDVRKPMSEATII
;
A
#
# COMPACT_ATOMS: atom_id res chain seq x y z
N MET A 1 -1.50 -5.94 -9.88
CA MET A 1 -0.50 -5.56 -8.86
C MET A 1 -1.12 -5.41 -7.48
N LEU A 2 -2.27 -4.74 -7.33
CA LEU A 2 -2.95 -4.58 -6.04
C LEU A 2 -3.42 -5.93 -5.42
N MET A 3 -4.05 -6.83 -6.19
CA MET A 3 -4.42 -8.17 -5.68
C MET A 3 -3.21 -8.99 -5.20
N LEU A 4 -2.08 -8.93 -5.91
CA LEU A 4 -0.86 -9.65 -5.52
C LEU A 4 -0.32 -9.12 -4.20
N MET A 5 -0.34 -7.80 -4.00
CA MET A 5 0.05 -7.20 -2.72
C MET A 5 -0.86 -7.66 -1.57
N LEU A 6 -2.17 -7.76 -1.77
CA LEU A 6 -3.09 -8.29 -0.75
C LEU A 6 -2.75 -9.74 -0.37
N MET A 7 -2.45 -10.59 -1.36
CA MET A 7 -2.05 -11.97 -1.10
C MET A 7 -0.70 -12.08 -0.36
N LEU A 8 0.27 -11.23 -0.72
CA LEU A 8 1.62 -11.28 -0.15
C LEU A 8 1.72 -10.65 1.24
N THR A 9 0.83 -9.71 1.58
CA THR A 9 0.88 -8.95 2.84
C THR A 9 -0.24 -9.30 3.81
N GLY A 10 -1.34 -9.92 3.35
CA GLY A 10 -2.46 -10.34 4.19
C GLY A 10 -3.26 -9.20 4.83
N VAL A 11 -3.00 -7.95 4.44
CA VAL A 11 -3.68 -6.76 4.98
C VAL A 11 -5.08 -6.62 4.41
N ARG A 12 -5.89 -5.77 5.03
CA ARG A 12 -7.21 -5.44 4.47
C ARG A 12 -7.06 -4.59 3.24
N THR A 13 -7.98 -4.79 2.30
CA THR A 13 -8.14 -3.98 1.10
C THR A 13 -8.12 -2.48 1.36
N ILE A 14 -8.81 -2.02 2.41
CA ILE A 14 -8.87 -0.59 2.75
C ILE A 14 -7.52 -0.03 3.23
N GLU A 15 -6.74 -0.83 3.96
CA GLU A 15 -5.41 -0.46 4.46
C GLU A 15 -4.44 -0.30 3.28
N LEU A 16 -4.44 -1.25 2.35
CA LEU A 16 -3.58 -1.21 1.17
C LEU A 16 -3.93 -0.08 0.19
N ARG A 17 -5.23 0.19 -0.02
CA ARG A 17 -5.68 1.25 -0.92
C ARG A 17 -5.30 2.64 -0.41
N ALA A 18 -5.31 2.84 0.90
CA ALA A 18 -4.95 4.09 1.55
C ALA A 18 -3.44 4.23 1.84
N ALA A 19 -2.64 3.22 1.47
CA ALA A 19 -1.23 3.18 1.80
C ALA A 19 -0.44 4.30 1.12
N GLU A 20 0.39 4.98 1.90
CA GLU A 20 1.26 6.06 1.44
C GLU A 20 2.69 5.58 1.25
N TRP A 21 3.43 6.14 0.30
CA TRP A 21 4.84 5.76 0.08
C TRP A 21 5.73 5.96 1.31
N LYS A 22 5.41 6.93 2.18
CA LYS A 22 6.16 7.21 3.41
C LYS A 22 6.09 6.07 4.44
N GLU A 23 5.11 5.18 4.32
CA GLU A 23 4.88 4.06 5.24
C GLU A 23 5.77 2.84 4.90
N PHE A 24 6.34 2.79 3.70
CA PHE A 24 7.14 1.67 3.23
C PHE A 24 8.63 1.94 3.41
N ASN A 25 9.25 1.20 4.34
CA ASN A 25 10.69 1.11 4.47
C ASN A 25 11.21 -0.07 3.63
N LEU A 26 11.58 0.22 2.38
CA LEU A 26 12.06 -0.81 1.46
C LEU A 26 13.45 -1.36 1.84
N ASP A 27 14.26 -0.59 2.55
CA ASP A 27 15.60 -1.00 3.00
C ASP A 27 15.50 -2.06 4.11
N ASN A 28 14.56 -1.87 5.05
CA ASN A 28 14.27 -2.82 6.12
C ASN A 28 13.18 -3.84 5.76
N ALA A 29 12.71 -3.85 4.50
CA ALA A 29 11.63 -4.73 4.04
C ALA A 29 10.38 -4.69 4.94
N LEU A 30 9.94 -3.48 5.32
CA LEU A 30 8.90 -3.26 6.30
C LEU A 30 7.88 -2.24 5.81
N TRP A 31 6.60 -2.51 6.06
CA TRP A 31 5.52 -1.55 5.88
C TRP A 31 4.86 -1.29 7.22
N GLU A 32 4.88 -0.04 7.66
CA GLU A 32 4.29 0.41 8.91
C GLU A 32 2.96 1.11 8.63
N ILE A 33 1.86 0.45 8.94
CA ILE A 33 0.52 1.01 8.74
C ILE A 33 0.19 1.89 9.96
N PRO A 34 -0.02 3.21 9.77
CA PRO A 34 -0.31 4.11 10.86
C PRO A 34 -1.66 3.79 11.49
N LYS A 35 -1.76 3.99 12.80
CA LYS A 35 -3.01 3.82 13.57
C LYS A 35 -4.17 4.66 13.01
N GLU A 36 -3.90 5.79 12.34
CA GLU A 36 -4.94 6.63 11.76
C GLU A 36 -5.75 5.91 10.66
N HIS A 37 -5.16 4.91 10.01
CA HIS A 37 -5.78 4.14 8.94
C HIS A 37 -6.53 2.91 9.43
N ILE A 38 -6.50 2.61 10.74
CA ILE A 38 -7.01 1.36 11.32
C ILE A 38 -7.94 1.64 12.50
N LYS A 39 -9.07 0.92 12.61
CA LYS A 39 -9.92 0.95 13.81
C LYS A 39 -9.21 0.40 15.08
N LYS A 40 -8.02 -0.21 14.96
CA LYS A 40 -7.29 -0.82 16.08
C LYS A 40 -6.20 0.13 16.61
N ARG A 41 -6.10 0.21 17.94
CA ARG A 41 -5.25 1.16 18.71
C ARG A 41 -3.71 0.97 18.58
N ARG A 42 -3.20 0.15 17.65
CA ARG A 42 -1.75 -0.14 17.54
C ARG A 42 -1.28 -0.05 16.08
N PRO A 43 -0.10 0.54 15.80
CA PRO A 43 0.54 0.46 14.49
C PRO A 43 0.69 -1.00 14.07
N HIS A 44 0.42 -1.30 12.80
CA HIS A 44 0.59 -2.65 12.26
C HIS A 44 1.85 -2.69 11.41
N LEU A 45 2.83 -3.47 11.87
CA LEU A 45 4.06 -3.73 11.14
C LEU A 45 3.86 -4.97 10.26
N VAL A 46 4.02 -4.79 8.95
CA VAL A 46 3.86 -5.83 7.93
C VAL A 46 5.22 -6.08 7.28
N PRO A 47 5.82 -7.27 7.44
CA PRO A 47 7.05 -7.61 6.75
C PRO A 47 6.78 -7.80 5.25
N LEU A 48 7.65 -7.25 4.42
CA LEU A 48 7.55 -7.31 2.97
C LEU A 48 8.41 -8.45 2.43
N SER A 49 7.80 -9.34 1.65
CA SER A 49 8.56 -10.35 0.91
C SER A 49 9.36 -9.70 -0.23
N LYS A 50 10.39 -10.39 -0.74
CA LYS A 50 11.16 -9.93 -1.91
C LYS A 50 10.25 -9.62 -3.10
N GLN A 51 9.22 -10.45 -3.32
CA GLN A 51 8.23 -10.23 -4.37
C GLN A 51 7.41 -8.95 -4.15
N ALA A 52 7.00 -8.67 -2.91
CA ALA A 52 6.28 -7.44 -2.59
C ALA A 52 7.16 -6.21 -2.85
N ILE A 53 8.44 -6.26 -2.48
CA ILE A 53 9.41 -5.18 -2.74
C ILE A 53 9.58 -4.95 -4.25
N ASP A 54 9.70 -6.01 -5.05
CA ASP A 54 9.84 -5.87 -6.50
C ASP A 54 8.59 -5.25 -7.15
N ILE A 55 7.40 -5.62 -6.66
CA ILE A 55 6.14 -5.00 -7.08
C ILE A 55 6.13 -3.52 -6.69
N LEU A 56 6.54 -3.18 -5.46
CA LEU A 56 6.61 -1.81 -4.98
C LEU A 56 7.63 -0.97 -5.78
N LYS A 57 8.79 -1.52 -6.13
CA LYS A 57 9.76 -0.84 -7.00
C LYS A 57 9.17 -0.53 -8.37
N LYS A 58 8.43 -1.47 -8.97
CA LYS A 58 7.71 -1.24 -10.24
C LYS A 58 6.61 -0.18 -10.09
N LEU A 59 5.86 -0.22 -8.99
CA LEU A 59 4.84 0.80 -8.70
C LEU A 59 5.45 2.18 -8.50
N LYS A 60 6.63 2.29 -7.87
CA LYS A 60 7.30 3.56 -7.61
C LYS A 60 7.66 4.30 -8.91
N VAL A 61 7.91 3.59 -10.01
CA VAL A 61 8.10 4.20 -11.34
C VAL A 61 6.80 4.83 -11.86
N ILE A 62 5.64 4.29 -11.50
CA ILE A 62 4.32 4.71 -12.00
C ILE A 62 3.67 5.77 -11.10
N SER A 63 3.71 5.55 -9.78
CA SER A 63 3.00 6.34 -8.77
C SER A 63 3.91 6.96 -7.71
N GLY A 64 5.24 6.84 -7.83
CA GLY A 64 6.18 7.35 -6.82
C GLY A 64 6.21 8.88 -6.66
N ASN A 65 5.65 9.62 -7.62
CA ASN A 65 5.46 11.07 -7.55
C ASN A 65 4.18 11.47 -6.81
N TYR A 66 3.31 10.52 -6.47
CA TYR A 66 2.10 10.75 -5.69
C TYR A 66 2.32 10.37 -4.23
N THR A 67 1.44 10.82 -3.34
CA THR A 67 1.47 10.42 -1.93
C THR A 67 1.09 8.94 -1.76
N LEU A 68 0.06 8.50 -2.50
CA LEU A 68 -0.51 7.16 -2.41
C LEU A 68 0.21 6.18 -3.32
N VAL A 69 0.40 4.94 -2.84
CA VAL A 69 0.93 3.84 -3.65
C VAL A 69 -0.07 3.43 -4.74
N PHE A 70 -1.36 3.43 -4.41
CA PHE A 70 -2.47 3.10 -5.31
C PHE A 70 -3.43 4.30 -5.47
N PRO A 71 -3.03 5.33 -6.24
CA PRO A 71 -3.87 6.49 -6.48
C PRO A 71 -5.12 6.12 -7.30
N GLY A 72 -6.19 6.90 -7.11
CA GLY A 72 -7.40 6.82 -7.91
C GLY A 72 -7.16 7.28 -9.35
N ARG A 73 -7.85 6.64 -10.29
CA ARG A 73 -7.75 6.95 -11.72
C ARG A 73 -8.18 8.38 -12.06
N ASN A 74 -9.23 8.86 -11.39
CA ASN A 74 -9.81 10.18 -11.65
C ASN A 74 -9.23 11.28 -10.74
N ASP A 75 -8.72 10.91 -9.56
CA ASP A 75 -8.16 11.82 -8.58
C ASP A 75 -7.00 11.11 -7.87
N VAL A 76 -5.77 11.56 -8.14
CA VAL A 76 -4.55 10.96 -7.61
C VAL A 76 -4.35 11.20 -6.11
N ARG A 77 -5.12 12.13 -5.52
CA ARG A 77 -5.11 12.40 -4.07
C ARG A 77 -6.05 11.49 -3.30
N LYS A 78 -6.94 10.78 -4.02
CA LYS A 78 -7.87 9.83 -3.41
C LYS A 78 -7.37 8.41 -3.66
N PRO A 79 -7.59 7.49 -2.71
CA PRO A 79 -7.30 6.08 -2.94
C PRO A 79 -8.14 5.54 -4.09
N MET A 80 -7.60 4.55 -4.82
CA MET A 80 -8.34 3.77 -5.83
C MET A 80 -9.70 3.33 -5.30
N SER A 81 -10.76 3.25 -6.10
CA SER A 81 -12.11 2.91 -5.61
C SER A 81 -12.21 1.48 -5.05
N GLU A 82 -13.15 1.24 -4.14
CA GLU A 82 -13.43 -0.10 -3.59
C GLU A 82 -13.91 -1.06 -4.68
N ALA A 83 -14.75 -0.55 -5.58
CA ALA A 83 -15.30 -1.30 -6.71
C ALA A 83 -14.27 -1.67 -7.80
N THR A 84 -13.00 -1.25 -7.66
CA THR A 84 -11.93 -1.65 -8.58
C THR A 84 -11.37 -3.05 -8.24
N ILE A 85 -11.78 -3.62 -7.11
CA ILE A 85 -11.37 -4.94 -6.64
C ILE A 85 -12.58 -5.86 -6.79
N ILE A 86 -12.79 -6.34 -8.02
CA ILE A 86 -13.76 -7.38 -8.37
C ILE A 86 -12.97 -8.56 -8.91
#